data_AF-A0A923YXI3-F1
#
_entry.id   AF-A0A923YXI3-F1
#
_cell.length_a   1.000
_cell.length_b   1.000
_cell.length_c   1.000
_cell.angle_alpha   90.00
_cell.angle_beta   90.00
_cell.angle_gamma   90.00
#
_symmetry.space_group_name_H-M   'P 1'
#
loop_
_entity.id
_entity.type
_entity.pdbx_description
1 polymer ?
#
loop_
_entity_poly.entity_id
_entity_poly.type
_entity_poly.pdbx_seq_one_letter_code
_entity_poly.pdbx_strand_id
1 'polypeptide(L)'
;MPFSATRSPVIDLLLSPAAKAVVGRELPGMFDKLPPMMSRTTAPSFGSIITLKELAGFARQDTGAAIDRIDAQLARLPVTASDKLARCQRYDNDVPKLSLPTGHPRLLLFEKMTGFRDDPGVNAAHAAFVAIAARRGWALVSTDKAGVMTPASLKRFDAVIWNNVSGDVLTLAQRRAFRDYIEHGGGFVGVHGSAGDPVYYWDWYADTLIGARFAGHPITKQFQDARIVVDDASHPVAQGLPSEWSMKDEWYSFHSNPRAAGAHVIATLDETTYDPVGWPGQTLRMGDHPIAWSNCVRAGRMFYSAIGHLPGSYAEPHVVALLERGVAYAAGAGPAACVKRGNR
;
A
#
# COMPACT_ATOMS: atom_id res chain seq x y z
N MET A 1 -20.76 -3.93 6.25
CA MET A 1 -20.56 -5.39 6.16
C MET A 1 -20.79 -5.99 7.54
N PRO A 2 -21.32 -7.23 7.67
CA PRO A 2 -21.37 -7.94 8.94
C PRO A 2 -20.00 -8.04 9.62
N PHE A 3 -19.95 -8.27 10.93
CA PHE A 3 -18.70 -8.58 11.61
C PHE A 3 -18.18 -9.96 11.17
N SER A 4 -16.86 -10.13 11.17
CA SER A 4 -16.18 -11.35 10.75
C SER A 4 -14.79 -11.43 11.36
N ALA A 5 -14.37 -12.61 11.79
CA ALA A 5 -13.03 -12.87 12.30
C ALA A 5 -11.95 -12.83 11.20
N THR A 6 -12.34 -13.06 9.95
CA THR A 6 -11.44 -13.20 8.80
C THR A 6 -11.56 -12.06 7.79
N ARG A 7 -12.54 -11.18 7.94
CA ARG A 7 -12.81 -10.07 7.01
C ARG A 7 -13.04 -8.72 7.66
N SER A 8 -13.32 -8.66 8.96
CA SER A 8 -13.39 -7.36 9.65
C SER A 8 -12.01 -7.00 10.17
N PRO A 9 -11.59 -5.73 10.04
CA PRO A 9 -10.39 -5.29 10.71
C PRO A 9 -10.58 -5.39 12.23
N VAL A 10 -9.51 -5.71 12.96
CA VAL A 10 -9.52 -5.80 14.43
C VAL A 10 -10.10 -4.53 15.07
N ILE A 11 -9.82 -3.35 14.51
CA ILE A 11 -10.37 -2.08 15.01
C ILE A 11 -11.90 -2.08 15.06
N ASP A 12 -12.59 -2.71 14.09
CA ASP A 12 -14.06 -2.79 14.08
C ASP A 12 -14.55 -3.71 15.21
N LEU A 13 -13.81 -4.78 15.54
CA LEU A 13 -14.13 -5.67 16.66
C LEU A 13 -13.89 -4.98 18.01
N LEU A 14 -12.84 -4.16 18.11
CA LEU A 14 -12.50 -3.41 19.33
C LEU A 14 -13.51 -2.30 19.65
N LEU A 15 -14.11 -1.70 18.61
CA LEU A 15 -15.10 -0.63 18.71
C LEU A 15 -16.49 -1.12 19.12
N SER A 16 -16.82 -2.40 18.89
CA SER A 16 -18.14 -2.96 19.18
C SER A 16 -18.11 -3.83 20.44
N PRO A 17 -18.76 -3.42 21.56
CA PRO A 17 -18.76 -4.20 22.79
C PRO A 17 -19.29 -5.63 22.60
N ALA A 18 -20.30 -5.81 21.74
CA ALA A 18 -20.87 -7.12 21.42
C ALA A 18 -19.86 -8.02 20.67
N ALA A 19 -19.16 -7.49 19.67
CA ALA A 19 -18.14 -8.23 18.93
C ALA A 19 -16.95 -8.60 19.84
N LYS A 20 -16.50 -7.64 20.65
CA LYS A 20 -15.46 -7.85 21.66
C LYS A 20 -15.81 -8.98 22.63
N ALA A 21 -17.06 -9.01 23.09
CA ALA A 21 -17.56 -10.06 23.99
C ALA A 21 -17.60 -11.45 23.31
N VAL A 22 -17.91 -11.53 22.00
CA VAL A 22 -17.81 -12.80 21.25
C VAL A 22 -16.37 -13.30 21.25
N VAL A 23 -15.40 -12.45 20.89
CA VAL A 23 -13.98 -12.84 20.87
C VAL A 23 -13.51 -13.24 22.26
N GLY A 24 -13.85 -12.48 23.31
CA GLY A 24 -13.41 -12.76 24.67
C GLY A 24 -13.94 -14.07 25.27
N ARG A 25 -15.09 -14.59 24.80
CA ARG A 25 -15.61 -15.90 25.25
C ARG A 25 -14.86 -17.07 24.62
N GLU A 26 -14.50 -16.97 23.34
CA GLU A 26 -13.85 -18.05 22.59
C GLU A 26 -12.33 -18.02 22.70
N LEU A 27 -11.75 -16.81 22.83
CA LEU A 27 -10.32 -16.56 22.98
C LEU A 27 -10.09 -15.54 24.13
N PRO A 28 -10.22 -15.97 25.39
CA PRO A 28 -10.00 -15.10 26.54
C PRO A 28 -8.62 -14.44 26.51
N GLY A 29 -8.58 -13.14 26.78
CA GLY A 29 -7.34 -12.36 26.83
C GLY A 29 -6.72 -11.98 25.48
N MET A 30 -7.34 -12.33 24.35
CA MET A 30 -6.82 -12.03 23.00
C MET A 30 -6.50 -10.55 22.79
N PHE A 31 -7.31 -9.65 23.34
CA PHE A 31 -7.11 -8.20 23.19
C PHE A 31 -6.34 -7.55 24.34
N ASP A 32 -6.07 -8.26 25.43
CA ASP A 32 -5.52 -7.67 26.67
C ASP A 32 -4.02 -7.36 26.54
N LYS A 33 -3.30 -8.14 25.74
CA LYS A 33 -1.84 -8.02 25.55
C LYS A 33 -1.45 -7.31 24.26
N LEU A 34 -2.41 -6.72 23.56
CA LEU A 34 -2.12 -6.02 22.31
C LEU A 34 -1.31 -4.75 22.56
N PRO A 35 -0.20 -4.54 21.83
CA PRO A 35 0.53 -3.29 21.91
C PRO A 35 -0.39 -2.12 21.50
N PRO A 36 -0.15 -0.90 22.01
CA PRO A 36 -1.00 0.26 21.70
C PRO A 36 -1.24 0.50 20.21
N MET A 37 -0.25 0.20 19.36
CA MET A 37 -0.36 0.32 17.90
C MET A 37 -1.47 -0.57 17.29
N MET A 38 -1.80 -1.70 17.92
CA MET A 38 -2.82 -2.65 17.47
C MET A 38 -4.15 -2.50 18.21
N SER A 39 -4.14 -2.01 19.46
CA SER A 39 -5.34 -1.90 20.32
C SER A 39 -6.04 -0.54 20.26
N ARG A 40 -5.41 0.50 19.70
CA ARG A 40 -6.05 1.81 19.51
C ARG A 40 -7.22 1.73 18.54
N THR A 41 -8.31 2.41 18.91
CA THR A 41 -9.57 2.49 18.15
C THR A 41 -9.70 3.75 17.28
N THR A 42 -8.63 4.54 17.18
CA THR A 42 -8.51 5.71 16.32
C THR A 42 -7.44 5.46 15.27
N ALA A 43 -7.72 5.79 14.01
CA ALA A 43 -6.74 5.75 12.93
C ALA A 43 -5.70 6.89 13.08
N PRO A 44 -4.43 6.68 12.70
CA PRO A 44 -3.83 5.46 12.19
C PRO A 44 -3.70 4.36 13.27
N SER A 45 -3.97 3.11 12.91
CA SER A 45 -3.88 1.94 13.79
C SER A 45 -3.60 0.69 12.97
N PHE A 46 -2.64 -0.12 13.44
CA PHE A 46 -2.32 -1.41 12.82
C PHE A 46 -3.51 -2.37 12.90
N GLY A 47 -4.38 -2.21 13.91
CA GLY A 47 -5.65 -2.96 14.00
C GLY A 47 -6.62 -2.69 12.85
N SER A 48 -6.38 -1.67 12.01
CA SER A 48 -7.18 -1.42 10.80
C SER A 48 -6.72 -2.21 9.57
N ILE A 49 -5.55 -2.85 9.63
CA ILE A 49 -4.91 -3.59 8.51
C ILE A 49 -4.68 -5.07 8.80
N ILE A 50 -5.29 -5.58 9.87
CA ILE A 50 -5.29 -7.00 10.22
C ILE A 50 -6.69 -7.44 10.64
N THR A 51 -7.03 -8.71 10.43
CA THR A 51 -8.21 -9.34 11.02
C THR A 51 -7.83 -10.12 12.28
N LEU A 52 -8.82 -10.72 12.94
CA LEU A 52 -8.56 -11.57 14.09
C LEU A 52 -7.72 -12.80 13.71
N LYS A 53 -7.88 -13.32 12.48
CA LYS A 53 -7.09 -14.44 11.98
C LYS A 53 -5.61 -14.10 11.89
N GLU A 54 -5.25 -12.98 11.27
CA GLU A 54 -3.84 -12.56 11.18
C GLU A 54 -3.28 -12.26 12.57
N LEU A 55 -4.07 -11.62 13.44
CA LEU A 55 -3.66 -11.34 14.81
C LEU A 55 -3.32 -12.64 15.59
N ALA A 56 -4.18 -13.65 15.51
CA ALA A 56 -3.94 -14.94 16.15
C ALA A 56 -2.69 -15.63 15.58
N GLY A 57 -2.48 -15.52 14.27
CA GLY A 57 -1.27 -16.00 13.60
C GLY A 57 0.00 -15.34 14.14
N PHE A 58 -0.01 -14.02 14.31
CA PHE A 58 1.12 -13.29 14.89
C PHE A 58 1.38 -13.68 16.35
N ALA A 59 0.33 -13.89 17.14
CA ALA A 59 0.44 -14.33 18.53
C ALA A 59 0.90 -15.79 18.69
N ARG A 60 1.04 -16.55 17.59
CA ARG A 60 1.28 -18.02 17.61
C ARG A 60 0.26 -18.76 18.49
N GLN A 61 -0.95 -18.23 18.58
CA GLN A 61 -1.98 -18.86 19.37
C GLN A 61 -2.61 -19.97 18.53
N ASP A 62 -2.52 -21.22 18.99
CA ASP A 62 -3.34 -22.28 18.42
C ASP A 62 -4.80 -21.94 18.73
N THR A 63 -5.53 -21.59 17.68
CA THR A 63 -6.93 -21.22 17.78
C THR A 63 -7.84 -22.41 17.54
N GLY A 64 -7.34 -23.57 17.09
CA GLY A 64 -8.16 -24.68 16.64
C GLY A 64 -9.33 -24.21 15.76
N ALA A 65 -10.55 -24.62 16.12
CA ALA A 65 -11.78 -24.16 15.46
C ALA A 65 -12.39 -22.86 16.05
N ALA A 66 -11.68 -22.16 16.94
CA ALA A 66 -12.19 -20.94 17.60
C ALA A 66 -12.44 -19.81 16.59
N ILE A 67 -11.57 -19.62 15.60
CA ILE A 67 -11.80 -18.59 14.56
C ILE A 67 -13.10 -18.84 13.82
N ASP A 68 -13.40 -20.09 13.45
CA ASP A 68 -14.64 -20.43 12.74
C ASP A 68 -15.89 -20.23 13.64
N ARG A 69 -15.80 -20.62 14.92
CA ARG A 69 -16.88 -20.38 15.89
C ARG A 69 -17.12 -18.89 16.16
N ILE A 70 -16.05 -18.11 16.28
CA ILE A 70 -16.12 -16.65 16.43
C ILE A 70 -16.77 -16.05 15.18
N ASP A 71 -16.32 -16.43 13.98
CA ASP A 71 -16.86 -15.89 12.73
C ASP A 71 -18.36 -16.17 12.60
N ALA A 72 -18.79 -17.40 12.91
CA ALA A 72 -20.20 -17.78 12.91
C ALA A 72 -21.05 -17.00 13.92
N GLN A 73 -20.51 -16.70 15.11
CA GLN A 73 -21.18 -15.86 16.12
C GLN A 73 -21.22 -14.39 15.70
N LEU A 74 -20.10 -13.84 15.19
CA LEU A 74 -19.99 -12.47 14.72
C LEU A 74 -20.95 -12.19 13.56
N ALA A 75 -21.12 -13.14 12.64
CA ALA A 75 -22.03 -13.01 11.49
C ALA A 75 -23.50 -12.85 11.90
N ARG A 76 -23.88 -13.29 13.11
CA ARG A 76 -25.25 -13.15 13.65
C ARG A 76 -25.47 -11.84 14.41
N LEU A 77 -24.41 -11.10 14.73
CA LEU A 77 -24.55 -9.82 15.41
C LEU A 77 -25.11 -8.75 14.46
N PRO A 78 -26.11 -7.96 14.89
CA PRO A 78 -26.54 -6.81 14.12
C PRO A 78 -25.43 -5.77 14.08
N VAL A 79 -25.20 -5.18 12.91
CA VAL A 79 -24.34 -3.98 12.80
C VAL A 79 -25.19 -2.76 13.11
N THR A 80 -25.05 -2.23 14.33
CA THR A 80 -25.86 -1.13 14.86
C THR A 80 -25.54 0.20 14.15
N ALA A 81 -26.36 1.22 14.39
CA ALA A 81 -26.08 2.57 13.91
C ALA A 81 -24.76 3.12 14.50
N SER A 82 -24.47 2.83 15.77
CA SER A 82 -23.22 3.22 16.43
C SER A 82 -22.02 2.55 15.78
N ASP A 83 -22.11 1.25 15.45
CA ASP A 83 -21.02 0.55 14.75
C ASP A 83 -20.75 1.18 13.38
N LYS A 84 -21.81 1.52 12.62
CA LYS A 84 -21.68 2.20 11.32
C LYS A 84 -20.99 3.55 11.47
N LEU A 85 -21.41 4.36 12.44
CA LEU A 85 -20.82 5.67 12.71
C LEU A 85 -19.33 5.57 13.06
N ALA A 86 -18.97 4.65 13.97
CA ALA A 86 -17.59 4.45 14.38
C ALA A 86 -16.69 3.98 13.22
N ARG A 87 -17.19 3.08 12.35
CA ARG A 87 -16.47 2.67 11.13
C ARG A 87 -16.29 3.84 10.16
N CYS A 88 -17.32 4.66 9.97
CA CYS A 88 -17.27 5.82 9.08
C CYS A 88 -16.27 6.88 9.54
N GLN A 89 -16.04 7.05 10.86
CA GLN A 89 -15.08 8.03 11.40
C GLN A 89 -13.62 7.77 10.98
N ARG A 90 -13.28 6.58 10.48
CA ARG A 90 -11.94 6.28 9.93
C ARG A 90 -11.69 6.98 8.57
N TYR A 91 -12.77 7.31 7.86
CA TYR A 91 -12.74 7.94 6.56
C TYR A 91 -13.12 9.42 6.67
N ASP A 92 -12.72 10.23 5.69
CA ASP A 92 -13.14 11.62 5.57
C ASP A 92 -13.77 11.86 4.19
N ASN A 93 -14.64 12.87 4.11
CA ASN A 93 -15.21 13.38 2.86
C ASN A 93 -14.82 14.85 2.64
N ASP A 94 -13.87 15.37 3.40
CA ASP A 94 -13.48 16.77 3.38
C ASP A 94 -12.75 17.05 2.06
N VAL A 95 -13.39 17.80 1.15
CA VAL A 95 -12.76 18.15 -0.13
C VAL A 95 -11.79 19.32 0.13
N PRO A 96 -10.46 19.10 0.05
CA PRO A 96 -9.50 20.16 0.33
C PRO A 96 -9.52 21.22 -0.77
N LYS A 97 -9.33 22.49 -0.39
CA LYS A 97 -9.08 23.56 -1.36
C LYS A 97 -7.64 23.46 -1.85
N LEU A 98 -7.44 22.85 -3.02
CA LEU A 98 -6.12 22.67 -3.61
C LEU A 98 -5.76 23.80 -4.57
N SER A 99 -4.71 24.55 -4.23
CA SER A 99 -4.02 25.45 -5.16
C SER A 99 -2.95 24.66 -5.90
N LEU A 100 -3.11 24.52 -7.21
CA LEU A 100 -2.12 23.84 -8.06
C LEU A 100 -1.14 24.87 -8.59
N PRO A 101 0.18 24.71 -8.36
CA PRO A 101 1.17 25.57 -9.00
C PRO A 101 1.15 25.40 -10.53
N THR A 102 1.79 26.32 -11.24
CA THR A 102 2.00 26.19 -12.69
C THR A 102 3.00 25.08 -12.99
N GLY A 103 2.80 24.36 -14.10
CA GLY A 103 3.71 23.31 -14.53
C GLY A 103 2.97 22.06 -14.98
N HIS A 104 3.70 21.16 -15.63
CA HIS A 104 3.20 19.86 -16.07
C HIS A 104 4.27 18.79 -15.88
N PRO A 105 3.88 17.54 -15.56
CA PRO A 105 2.53 17.12 -15.21
C PRO A 105 2.01 17.73 -13.90
N ARG A 106 0.69 17.63 -13.71
CA ARG A 106 -0.04 18.00 -12.50
C ARG A 106 -0.19 16.77 -11.63
N LEU A 107 0.32 16.82 -10.40
CA LEU A 107 0.50 15.68 -9.52
C LEU A 107 -0.25 15.91 -8.21
N LEU A 108 -0.96 14.88 -7.76
CA LEU A 108 -1.53 14.82 -6.42
C LEU A 108 -0.69 13.88 -5.57
N LEU A 109 -0.01 14.40 -4.55
CA LEU A 109 0.65 13.61 -3.52
C LEU A 109 -0.34 13.30 -2.39
N PHE A 110 -0.82 12.07 -2.32
CA PHE A 110 -1.83 11.63 -1.37
C PHE A 110 -1.18 10.90 -0.19
N GLU A 111 -1.47 11.38 1.03
CA GLU A 111 -0.72 11.05 2.25
C GLU A 111 -1.63 10.68 3.44
N LYS A 112 -2.83 10.17 3.15
CA LYS A 112 -3.72 9.63 4.18
C LYS A 112 -3.28 8.22 4.56
N MET A 113 -3.24 7.90 5.86
CA MET A 113 -3.08 6.53 6.35
C MET A 113 -4.11 6.24 7.43
N THR A 114 -4.74 5.08 7.35
CA THR A 114 -5.55 4.54 8.45
C THR A 114 -4.85 3.38 9.16
N GLY A 115 -3.90 2.72 8.47
CA GLY A 115 -3.11 1.59 8.92
C GLY A 115 -1.86 2.00 9.68
N PHE A 116 -0.73 1.42 9.29
CA PHE A 116 0.58 1.76 9.80
C PHE A 116 1.01 3.15 9.29
N ARG A 117 1.75 3.89 10.12
CA ARG A 117 2.32 5.17 9.72
C ARG A 117 3.74 5.26 10.26
N ASP A 118 4.71 5.23 9.34
CA ASP A 118 6.11 5.50 9.64
C ASP A 118 6.43 6.96 9.27
N ASP A 119 6.30 7.87 10.25
CA ASP A 119 6.50 9.29 10.01
C ASP A 119 7.88 9.62 9.39
N PRO A 120 9.02 9.03 9.82
CA PRO A 120 10.31 9.26 9.19
C PRO A 120 10.33 8.98 7.68
N GLY A 121 9.92 7.78 7.25
CA GLY A 121 9.89 7.42 5.82
C GLY A 121 8.90 8.27 5.03
N VAL A 122 7.69 8.49 5.56
CA VAL A 122 6.64 9.33 4.93
C VAL A 122 7.13 10.76 4.70
N ASN A 123 7.76 11.37 5.69
CA ASN A 123 8.25 12.75 5.62
C ASN A 123 9.42 12.88 4.63
N ALA A 124 10.33 11.90 4.60
CA ALA A 124 11.45 11.88 3.65
C ALA A 124 10.96 11.71 2.20
N ALA A 125 9.99 10.83 1.98
CA ALA A 125 9.33 10.65 0.69
C ALA A 125 8.64 11.93 0.20
N HIS A 126 7.91 12.61 1.09
CA HIS A 126 7.27 13.89 0.80
C HIS A 126 8.30 14.91 0.32
N ALA A 127 9.37 15.10 1.10
CA ALA A 127 10.45 16.02 0.76
C ALA A 127 11.10 15.68 -0.60
N ALA A 128 11.33 14.40 -0.89
CA ALA A 128 11.88 13.97 -2.16
C ALA A 128 10.94 14.27 -3.33
N PHE A 129 9.64 14.00 -3.22
CA PHE A 129 8.68 14.33 -4.28
C PHE A 129 8.54 15.84 -4.52
N VAL A 130 8.55 16.64 -3.46
CA VAL A 130 8.58 18.12 -3.58
C VAL A 130 9.85 18.59 -4.29
N ALA A 131 11.01 18.06 -3.92
CA ALA A 131 12.29 18.40 -4.55
C ALA A 131 12.36 17.98 -6.02
N ILE A 132 11.86 16.77 -6.35
CA ILE A 132 11.75 16.29 -7.73
C ILE A 132 10.84 17.24 -8.52
N ALA A 133 9.65 17.56 -8.01
CA ALA A 133 8.70 18.42 -8.69
C ALA A 133 9.29 19.82 -8.96
N ALA A 134 9.95 20.41 -7.97
CA ALA A 134 10.61 21.71 -8.10
C ALA A 134 11.71 21.69 -9.17
N ARG A 135 12.58 20.67 -9.15
CA ARG A 135 13.67 20.51 -10.15
C ARG A 135 13.15 20.29 -11.57
N ARG A 136 11.97 19.68 -11.71
CA ARG A 136 11.38 19.33 -13.01
C ARG A 136 10.35 20.34 -13.52
N GLY A 137 9.99 21.34 -12.72
CA GLY A 137 8.90 22.27 -13.03
C GLY A 137 7.52 21.59 -13.06
N TRP A 138 7.33 20.52 -12.29
CA TRP A 138 6.06 19.81 -12.18
C TRP A 138 5.13 20.49 -11.18
N ALA A 139 3.83 20.44 -11.45
CA ALA A 139 2.85 21.03 -10.57
C ALA A 139 2.40 20.02 -9.51
N LEU A 140 2.98 20.03 -8.32
CA LEU A 140 2.63 19.10 -7.24
C LEU A 140 1.86 19.80 -6.12
N VAL A 141 0.80 19.16 -5.63
CA VAL A 141 0.10 19.52 -4.39
C VAL A 141 -0.08 18.27 -3.54
N SER A 142 0.02 18.40 -2.21
CA SER A 142 -0.21 17.29 -1.29
C SER A 142 -1.49 17.43 -0.47
N THR A 143 -2.05 16.32 -0.02
CA THR A 143 -3.15 16.29 0.94
C THR A 143 -3.27 14.94 1.66
N ASP A 144 -3.71 14.99 2.91
CA ASP A 144 -4.12 13.84 3.73
C ASP A 144 -5.66 13.63 3.73
N LYS A 145 -6.41 14.43 2.96
CA LYS A 145 -7.88 14.38 2.91
C LYS A 145 -8.38 13.53 1.73
N ALA A 146 -9.01 12.40 2.03
CA ALA A 146 -9.58 11.50 1.03
C ALA A 146 -10.73 12.12 0.23
N GLY A 147 -11.37 13.18 0.76
CA GLY A 147 -12.35 13.97 -0.01
C GLY A 147 -11.82 14.54 -1.32
N VAL A 148 -10.49 14.55 -1.56
CA VAL A 148 -9.91 14.86 -2.87
C VAL A 148 -10.28 13.82 -3.96
N MET A 149 -10.64 12.58 -3.62
CA MET A 149 -10.90 11.50 -4.57
C MET A 149 -12.31 11.59 -5.17
N THR A 150 -12.57 12.67 -5.89
CA THR A 150 -13.81 12.90 -6.66
C THR A 150 -13.49 13.05 -8.15
N PRO A 151 -14.43 12.77 -9.07
CA PRO A 151 -14.18 12.97 -10.50
C PRO A 151 -13.75 14.40 -10.85
N ALA A 152 -14.34 15.40 -10.18
CA ALA A 152 -14.04 16.81 -10.42
C ALA A 152 -12.62 17.20 -9.99
N SER A 153 -12.12 16.62 -8.91
CA SER A 153 -10.74 16.83 -8.45
C SER A 153 -9.75 16.02 -9.29
N LEU A 154 -10.01 14.73 -9.51
CA LEU A 154 -9.09 13.80 -10.16
C LEU A 154 -8.77 14.20 -11.60
N LYS A 155 -9.75 14.73 -12.36
CA LYS A 155 -9.51 15.22 -13.74
C LYS A 155 -8.51 16.37 -13.85
N ARG A 156 -8.09 16.97 -12.74
CA ARG A 156 -7.10 18.05 -12.69
C ARG A 156 -5.66 17.53 -12.68
N PHE A 157 -5.46 16.24 -12.46
CA PHE A 157 -4.16 15.62 -12.24
C PHE A 157 -3.85 14.60 -13.34
N ASP A 158 -2.59 14.57 -13.77
CA ASP A 158 -2.06 13.59 -14.71
C ASP A 158 -1.65 12.31 -13.98
N ALA A 159 -1.22 12.41 -12.71
CA ALA A 159 -0.97 11.27 -11.84
C ALA A 159 -1.32 11.53 -10.37
N VAL A 160 -1.71 10.47 -9.67
CA VAL A 160 -1.89 10.44 -8.21
C VAL A 160 -0.80 9.55 -7.61
N ILE A 161 -0.04 10.10 -6.67
CA ILE A 161 1.04 9.43 -5.96
C ILE A 161 0.53 9.07 -4.57
N TRP A 162 0.51 7.79 -4.22
CA TRP A 162 0.28 7.32 -2.86
C TRP A 162 1.63 7.23 -2.16
N ASN A 163 1.89 8.20 -1.28
CA ASN A 163 3.10 8.25 -0.49
C ASN A 163 2.94 7.35 0.73
N ASN A 164 3.48 6.13 0.68
CA ASN A 164 3.49 5.22 1.84
C ASN A 164 2.10 5.00 2.46
N VAL A 165 1.06 5.01 1.64
CA VAL A 165 -0.33 4.91 2.11
C VAL A 165 -0.60 3.51 2.65
N SER A 166 -0.88 3.38 3.93
CA SER A 166 -1.29 2.12 4.55
C SER A 166 -2.73 2.21 5.08
N GLY A 167 -3.47 1.14 4.85
CA GLY A 167 -4.85 0.94 5.25
C GLY A 167 -5.88 1.30 4.19
N ASP A 168 -7.12 0.94 4.50
CA ASP A 168 -8.27 1.31 3.70
C ASP A 168 -8.67 2.77 3.96
N VAL A 169 -8.17 3.65 3.09
CA VAL A 169 -8.25 5.10 3.26
C VAL A 169 -9.40 5.77 2.51
N LEU A 170 -10.12 5.03 1.66
CA LEU A 170 -11.14 5.57 0.76
C LEU A 170 -12.53 5.00 1.03
N THR A 171 -13.54 5.87 1.05
CA THR A 171 -14.95 5.46 1.02
C THR A 171 -15.29 4.75 -0.29
N LEU A 172 -16.41 4.02 -0.35
CA LEU A 172 -16.82 3.31 -1.57
C LEU A 172 -17.01 4.25 -2.79
N ALA A 173 -17.49 5.48 -2.56
CA ALA A 173 -17.63 6.47 -3.62
C ALA A 173 -16.26 6.97 -4.11
N GLN A 174 -15.32 7.22 -3.20
CA GLN A 174 -13.96 7.63 -3.51
C GLN A 174 -13.18 6.52 -4.25
N ARG A 175 -13.34 5.26 -3.83
CA ARG A 175 -12.77 4.09 -4.54
C ARG A 175 -13.27 4.00 -5.97
N ARG A 176 -14.58 4.20 -6.20
CA ARG A 176 -15.17 4.21 -7.54
C ARG A 176 -14.55 5.33 -8.38
N ALA A 177 -14.52 6.55 -7.87
CA ALA A 177 -13.96 7.70 -8.58
C ALA A 177 -12.46 7.49 -8.91
N PHE A 178 -11.68 6.95 -7.98
CA PHE A 178 -10.27 6.68 -8.18
C PHE A 178 -10.01 5.56 -9.19
N ARG A 179 -10.79 4.47 -9.11
CA ARG A 179 -10.77 3.40 -10.11
C ARG A 179 -11.12 3.92 -11.50
N ASP A 180 -12.21 4.68 -11.62
CA ASP A 180 -12.64 5.24 -12.89
C ASP A 180 -11.56 6.17 -13.46
N TYR A 181 -10.95 7.03 -12.63
CA TYR A 181 -9.84 7.88 -13.04
C TYR A 181 -8.68 7.07 -13.66
N ILE A 182 -8.22 6.01 -12.99
CA ILE A 182 -7.14 5.16 -13.51
C ILE A 182 -7.57 4.45 -14.80
N GLU A 183 -8.74 3.80 -14.79
CA GLU A 183 -9.22 3.02 -15.92
C GLU A 183 -9.42 3.87 -17.20
N HIS A 184 -9.63 5.18 -17.06
CA HIS A 184 -9.76 6.16 -18.15
C HIS A 184 -8.47 6.95 -18.46
N GLY A 185 -7.31 6.49 -17.99
CA GLY A 185 -6.01 7.04 -18.40
C GLY A 185 -5.26 7.83 -17.34
N GLY A 186 -5.82 7.96 -16.13
CA GLY A 186 -5.12 8.55 -15.00
C GLY A 186 -3.89 7.75 -14.59
N GLY A 187 -2.79 8.45 -14.27
CA GLY A 187 -1.57 7.85 -13.75
C GLY A 187 -1.68 7.52 -12.26
N PHE A 188 -1.05 6.43 -11.84
CA PHE A 188 -0.89 6.05 -10.45
C PHE A 188 0.57 5.71 -10.12
N VAL A 189 1.05 6.22 -8.98
CA VAL A 189 2.32 5.82 -8.38
C VAL A 189 2.09 5.36 -6.95
N GLY A 190 2.51 4.17 -6.58
CA GLY A 190 2.52 3.69 -5.19
C GLY A 190 3.95 3.52 -4.67
N VAL A 191 4.19 3.93 -3.43
CA VAL A 191 5.50 3.76 -2.78
C VAL A 191 5.35 2.94 -1.49
N HIS A 192 6.24 1.96 -1.34
CA HIS A 192 6.49 1.14 -0.17
C HIS A 192 5.20 0.72 0.55
N GLY A 193 4.81 1.42 1.63
CA GLY A 193 3.60 1.13 2.42
C GLY A 193 2.31 1.00 1.61
N SER A 194 2.25 1.60 0.42
CA SER A 194 1.14 1.49 -0.55
C SER A 194 0.83 0.05 -0.98
N ALA A 195 1.74 -0.91 -0.80
CA ALA A 195 1.44 -2.32 -0.94
C ALA A 195 2.03 -3.18 0.20
N GLY A 196 2.13 -2.61 1.41
CA GLY A 196 2.70 -3.26 2.60
C GLY A 196 1.68 -3.78 3.62
N ASP A 197 0.38 -3.73 3.32
CA ASP A 197 -0.65 -4.14 4.29
C ASP A 197 -0.83 -5.66 4.34
N PRO A 198 -0.90 -6.28 5.54
CA PRO A 198 -1.21 -7.72 5.66
C PRO A 198 -2.60 -8.08 5.14
N VAL A 199 -3.56 -7.15 5.20
CA VAL A 199 -4.93 -7.34 4.73
C VAL A 199 -5.39 -6.15 3.91
N TYR A 200 -5.91 -6.44 2.72
CA TYR A 200 -6.56 -5.48 1.84
C TYR A 200 -8.09 -5.63 1.90
N TYR A 201 -8.79 -4.51 2.03
CA TYR A 201 -10.26 -4.47 2.00
C TYR A 201 -10.82 -3.97 0.66
N TRP A 202 -9.98 -3.94 -0.37
CA TRP A 202 -10.32 -3.55 -1.73
C TRP A 202 -9.55 -4.40 -2.75
N ASP A 203 -10.12 -5.52 -3.16
CA ASP A 203 -9.43 -6.50 -4.01
C ASP A 203 -8.96 -5.91 -5.35
N TRP A 204 -9.75 -5.04 -5.98
CA TRP A 204 -9.31 -4.36 -7.22
C TRP A 204 -7.99 -3.59 -7.03
N TYR A 205 -7.77 -2.97 -5.87
CA TYR A 205 -6.52 -2.28 -5.60
C TYR A 205 -5.34 -3.25 -5.53
N ALA A 206 -5.46 -4.31 -4.72
CA ALA A 206 -4.37 -5.25 -4.52
C ALA A 206 -4.11 -6.11 -5.77
N ASP A 207 -5.17 -6.66 -6.38
CA ASP A 207 -5.07 -7.69 -7.41
C ASP A 207 -5.02 -7.11 -8.83
N THR A 208 -5.68 -5.96 -9.08
CA THR A 208 -5.72 -5.36 -10.43
C THR A 208 -4.76 -4.20 -10.57
N LEU A 209 -4.76 -3.27 -9.61
CA LEU A 209 -3.91 -2.07 -9.68
C LEU A 209 -2.46 -2.40 -9.34
N ILE A 210 -2.20 -2.87 -8.13
CA ILE A 210 -0.85 -3.27 -7.68
C ILE A 210 -0.41 -4.57 -8.37
N GLY A 211 -1.30 -5.56 -8.43
CA GLY A 211 -1.03 -6.88 -9.04
C GLY A 211 -0.26 -7.84 -8.12
N ALA A 212 -0.19 -7.53 -6.83
CA ALA A 212 0.49 -8.33 -5.82
C ALA A 212 -0.11 -8.08 -4.43
N ARG A 213 -0.13 -9.10 -3.58
CA ARG A 213 -0.51 -9.01 -2.16
C ARG A 213 0.70 -9.22 -1.28
N PHE A 214 0.91 -8.32 -0.32
CA PHE A 214 2.00 -8.40 0.65
C PHE A 214 2.00 -9.74 1.39
N ALA A 215 3.16 -10.39 1.48
CA ALA A 215 3.36 -11.59 2.27
C ALA A 215 4.11 -11.32 3.57
N GLY A 216 4.97 -10.30 3.60
CA GLY A 216 5.80 -10.00 4.75
C GLY A 216 7.07 -9.25 4.38
N HIS A 217 7.83 -8.89 5.41
CA HIS A 217 9.20 -8.41 5.34
C HIS A 217 10.03 -9.12 6.41
N PRO A 218 11.37 -9.11 6.32
CA PRO A 218 12.22 -9.62 7.38
C PRO A 218 11.91 -8.97 8.73
N ILE A 219 11.84 -9.74 9.81
CA ILE A 219 11.52 -9.20 11.16
C ILE A 219 12.70 -9.31 12.13
N THR A 220 13.54 -10.34 12.04
CA THR A 220 14.72 -10.49 12.91
C THR A 220 15.82 -9.48 12.58
N LYS A 221 16.10 -9.32 11.27
CA LYS A 221 16.96 -8.27 10.72
C LYS A 221 16.10 -7.49 9.72
N GLN A 222 15.30 -6.56 10.23
CA GLN A 222 14.33 -5.84 9.40
C GLN A 222 15.00 -5.05 8.27
N PHE A 223 16.05 -4.29 8.61
CA PHE A 223 16.80 -3.49 7.65
C PHE A 223 18.11 -4.17 7.27
N GLN A 224 18.26 -4.51 6.00
CA GLN A 224 19.42 -5.24 5.48
C GLN A 224 19.92 -4.61 4.20
N ASP A 225 21.23 -4.65 3.99
CA ASP A 225 21.79 -4.45 2.66
C ASP A 225 21.31 -5.57 1.74
N ALA A 226 20.80 -5.22 0.56
CA ALA A 226 20.51 -6.16 -0.50
C ALA A 226 20.91 -5.56 -1.84
N ARG A 227 21.29 -6.43 -2.77
CA ARG A 227 21.58 -6.04 -4.15
C ARG A 227 20.28 -6.00 -4.95
N ILE A 228 20.02 -4.85 -5.56
CA ILE A 228 18.94 -4.63 -6.51
C ILE A 228 19.51 -4.80 -7.91
N VAL A 229 18.81 -5.57 -8.76
CA VAL A 229 19.19 -5.85 -10.14
C VAL A 229 18.14 -5.23 -11.08
N VAL A 230 18.58 -4.48 -12.08
CA VAL A 230 17.69 -3.93 -13.12
C VAL A 230 17.33 -5.03 -14.12
N ASP A 231 16.04 -5.29 -14.26
CA ASP A 231 15.52 -6.40 -15.07
C ASP A 231 15.36 -6.03 -16.56
N ASP A 232 14.82 -4.84 -16.85
CA ASP A 232 14.68 -4.30 -18.21
C ASP A 232 15.19 -2.85 -18.28
N ALA A 233 16.45 -2.68 -18.65
CA ALA A 233 17.09 -1.37 -18.83
C ALA A 233 16.50 -0.56 -20.00
N SER A 234 15.73 -1.18 -20.90
CA SER A 234 15.04 -0.48 -21.99
C SER A 234 13.77 0.23 -21.52
N HIS A 235 13.24 -0.15 -20.35
CA HIS A 235 12.06 0.51 -19.79
C HIS A 235 12.36 1.98 -19.46
N PRO A 236 11.48 2.94 -19.77
CA PRO A 236 11.72 4.37 -19.51
C PRO A 236 12.05 4.68 -18.04
N VAL A 237 11.48 3.91 -17.11
CA VAL A 237 11.74 4.06 -15.67
C VAL A 237 13.16 3.64 -15.27
N ALA A 238 13.79 2.73 -16.03
CA ALA A 238 15.14 2.23 -15.77
C ALA A 238 16.25 3.05 -16.44
N GLN A 239 15.92 4.04 -17.28
CA GLN A 239 16.91 4.73 -18.12
C GLN A 239 18.03 5.39 -17.30
N GLY A 240 19.27 4.93 -17.49
CA GLY A 240 20.45 5.47 -16.83
C GLY A 240 20.62 5.01 -15.37
N LEU A 241 19.81 4.06 -14.90
CA LEU A 241 20.17 3.28 -13.71
C LEU A 241 21.34 2.33 -14.04
N PRO A 242 22.23 2.04 -13.08
CA PRO A 242 23.21 0.97 -13.27
C PRO A 242 22.50 -0.38 -13.42
N SER A 243 23.18 -1.39 -13.97
CA SER A 243 22.63 -2.74 -14.07
C SER A 243 22.28 -3.34 -12.71
N GLU A 244 23.00 -2.92 -11.67
CA GLU A 244 22.74 -3.30 -10.28
C GLU A 244 23.34 -2.26 -9.31
N TRP A 245 22.80 -2.22 -8.09
CA TRP A 245 23.40 -1.49 -6.96
C TRP A 245 23.00 -2.16 -5.64
N SER A 246 23.74 -1.89 -4.57
CA SER A 246 23.37 -2.33 -3.21
C SER A 246 22.96 -1.14 -2.37
N MET A 247 21.93 -1.33 -1.55
CA MET A 247 21.51 -0.36 -0.55
C MET A 247 20.86 -1.08 0.63
N LYS A 248 20.67 -0.36 1.73
CA LYS A 248 19.98 -0.86 2.92
C LYS A 248 18.55 -0.34 2.98
N ASP A 249 17.59 -1.24 3.14
CA ASP A 249 16.17 -0.90 3.38
C ASP A 249 15.43 -2.09 4.03
N GLU A 250 14.11 -1.97 4.17
CA GLU A 250 13.18 -3.08 4.42
C GLU A 250 12.66 -3.67 3.10
N TRP A 251 12.77 -4.99 2.97
CA TRP A 251 12.46 -5.70 1.72
C TRP A 251 11.13 -6.44 1.81
N TYR A 252 10.16 -6.03 0.99
CA TYR A 252 8.84 -6.67 0.93
C TYR A 252 8.86 -7.89 0.02
N SER A 253 8.27 -8.97 0.50
CA SER A 253 7.89 -10.12 -0.32
C SER A 253 6.38 -10.15 -0.52
N PHE A 254 5.95 -10.78 -1.61
CA PHE A 254 4.56 -10.85 -2.02
C PHE A 254 4.12 -12.31 -2.17
N HIS A 255 2.84 -12.59 -1.91
CA HIS A 255 2.27 -13.94 -2.04
C HIS A 255 2.28 -14.44 -3.48
N SER A 256 2.25 -13.53 -4.44
CA SER A 256 2.31 -13.81 -5.87
C SER A 256 3.29 -12.85 -6.55
N ASN A 257 3.99 -13.35 -7.55
CA ASN A 257 4.87 -12.53 -8.36
C ASN A 257 4.04 -11.66 -9.35
N PRO A 258 4.22 -10.33 -9.38
CA PRO A 258 3.45 -9.43 -10.24
C PRO A 258 3.59 -9.71 -11.74
N ARG A 259 4.66 -10.40 -12.20
CA ARG A 259 4.78 -10.85 -13.60
C ARG A 259 3.62 -11.74 -14.01
N ALA A 260 3.15 -12.62 -13.11
CA ALA A 260 2.03 -13.51 -13.39
C ALA A 260 0.71 -12.75 -13.64
N ALA A 261 0.61 -11.50 -13.13
CA ALA A 261 -0.50 -10.59 -13.39
C ALA A 261 -0.32 -9.72 -14.66
N GLY A 262 0.77 -9.92 -15.39
CA GLY A 262 1.14 -9.18 -16.60
C GLY A 262 1.88 -7.86 -16.32
N ALA A 263 2.44 -7.68 -15.12
CA ALA A 263 3.26 -6.52 -14.81
C ALA A 263 4.61 -6.57 -15.56
N HIS A 264 5.12 -5.40 -15.90
CA HIS A 264 6.48 -5.24 -16.41
C HIS A 264 7.40 -4.89 -15.24
N VAL A 265 8.18 -5.88 -14.80
CA VAL A 265 9.15 -5.71 -13.70
C VAL A 265 10.35 -4.91 -14.19
N ILE A 266 10.75 -3.93 -13.39
CA ILE A 266 11.82 -2.98 -13.69
C ILE A 266 13.07 -3.33 -12.89
N ALA A 267 12.88 -3.77 -11.63
CA ALA A 267 13.97 -4.18 -10.76
C ALA A 267 13.55 -5.32 -9.84
N THR A 268 14.51 -6.18 -9.51
CA THR A 268 14.37 -7.32 -8.59
C THR A 268 15.41 -7.25 -7.47
N LEU A 269 15.19 -8.01 -6.38
CA LEU A 269 16.19 -8.25 -5.35
C LEU A 269 16.96 -9.54 -5.62
N ASP A 270 18.27 -9.51 -5.39
CA ASP A 270 19.07 -10.73 -5.29
C ASP A 270 18.99 -11.30 -3.86
N GLU A 271 18.19 -12.34 -3.69
CA GLU A 271 17.97 -12.98 -2.40
C GLU A 271 19.17 -13.76 -1.83
N THR A 272 20.29 -13.85 -2.56
CA THR A 272 21.55 -14.39 -2.01
C THR A 272 22.31 -13.36 -1.17
N THR A 273 21.91 -12.08 -1.26
CA THR A 273 22.61 -10.95 -0.62
C THR A 273 22.01 -10.52 0.71
N TYR A 274 20.85 -11.06 1.09
CA TYR A 274 20.17 -10.77 2.36
C TYR A 274 19.40 -12.00 2.87
N ASP A 275 18.85 -11.91 4.08
CA ASP A 275 18.08 -12.99 4.72
C ASP A 275 16.56 -12.70 4.75
N PRO A 276 15.78 -13.24 3.77
CA PRO A 276 14.33 -13.05 3.70
C PRO A 276 13.58 -13.98 4.67
N VAL A 277 13.70 -13.71 5.97
CA VAL A 277 13.02 -14.47 7.04
C VAL A 277 12.05 -13.58 7.80
N GLY A 278 10.76 -13.85 7.60
CA GLY A 278 9.63 -13.17 8.23
C GLY A 278 9.28 -13.75 9.60
N TRP A 279 8.16 -13.28 10.15
CA TRP A 279 7.67 -13.76 11.43
C TRP A 279 7.05 -15.17 11.31
N PRO A 280 7.47 -16.17 12.12
CA PRO A 280 8.64 -16.21 12.97
C PRO A 280 9.58 -17.34 12.54
N GLY A 281 10.17 -17.18 11.37
CA GLY A 281 10.87 -18.22 10.62
C GLY A 281 10.23 -18.54 9.26
N GLN A 282 9.15 -17.83 8.90
CA GLN A 282 8.56 -17.95 7.57
C GLN A 282 9.61 -17.55 6.52
N THR A 283 9.85 -18.44 5.56
CA THR A 283 10.61 -18.05 4.37
C THR A 283 9.81 -17.05 3.54
N LEU A 284 10.43 -15.91 3.26
CA LEU A 284 9.90 -14.87 2.38
C LEU A 284 10.60 -14.90 1.01
N ARG A 285 11.30 -15.99 0.69
CA ARG A 285 11.92 -16.20 -0.62
C ARG A 285 10.84 -16.34 -1.70
N MET A 286 10.97 -15.56 -2.76
CA MET A 286 10.17 -15.57 -3.98
C MET A 286 10.91 -16.24 -5.14
N GLY A 287 12.24 -16.32 -5.09
CA GLY A 287 13.09 -16.76 -6.20
C GLY A 287 13.27 -15.62 -7.22
N ASP A 288 12.24 -15.36 -8.03
CA ASP A 288 12.13 -14.08 -8.74
C ASP A 288 11.43 -13.08 -7.83
N HIS A 289 12.17 -12.06 -7.38
CA HIS A 289 11.75 -11.12 -6.35
C HIS A 289 11.61 -9.68 -6.88
N PRO A 290 10.53 -9.33 -7.60
CA PRO A 290 10.26 -7.96 -8.04
C PRO A 290 10.15 -6.97 -6.89
N ILE A 291 10.85 -5.83 -7.02
CA ILE A 291 10.83 -4.73 -6.03
C ILE A 291 10.40 -3.39 -6.64
N ALA A 292 10.39 -3.29 -7.97
CA ALA A 292 9.77 -2.19 -8.70
C ALA A 292 9.18 -2.69 -10.02
N TRP A 293 7.96 -2.27 -10.35
CA TRP A 293 7.29 -2.70 -11.57
C TRP A 293 6.29 -1.66 -12.06
N SER A 294 5.85 -1.83 -13.30
CA SER A 294 4.75 -1.08 -13.90
C SER A 294 3.63 -2.02 -14.35
N ASN A 295 2.42 -1.48 -14.46
CA ASN A 295 1.27 -2.20 -14.99
C ASN A 295 0.36 -1.26 -15.78
N CYS A 296 -0.38 -1.85 -16.71
CA CYS A 296 -1.42 -1.18 -17.47
C CYS A 296 -2.79 -1.59 -16.94
N VAL A 297 -3.58 -0.61 -16.51
CA VAL A 297 -4.95 -0.83 -16.05
C VAL A 297 -5.89 -0.12 -17.00
N ARG A 298 -6.39 -0.87 -17.99
CA ARG A 298 -7.09 -0.29 -19.15
C ARG A 298 -6.22 0.79 -19.79
N ALA A 299 -6.66 2.04 -19.82
CA ALA A 299 -5.90 3.15 -20.39
C ALA A 299 -4.86 3.74 -19.42
N GLY A 300 -4.96 3.44 -18.12
CA GLY A 300 -4.10 4.00 -17.07
C GLY A 300 -2.76 3.30 -16.95
N ARG A 301 -1.76 4.07 -16.47
CA ARG A 301 -0.41 3.60 -16.15
C ARG A 301 -0.21 3.58 -14.65
N MET A 302 0.27 2.45 -14.14
CA MET A 302 0.73 2.29 -12.77
C MET A 302 2.23 2.11 -12.74
N PHE A 303 2.89 2.77 -11.78
CA PHE A 303 4.22 2.40 -11.31
C PHE A 303 4.19 2.14 -9.80
N TYR A 304 4.87 1.10 -9.36
CA TYR A 304 5.03 0.80 -7.93
C TYR A 304 6.49 0.51 -7.61
N SER A 305 6.94 1.03 -6.47
CA SER A 305 8.23 0.69 -5.87
C SER A 305 8.01 0.26 -4.42
N ALA A 306 8.51 -0.92 -4.06
CA ALA A 306 8.51 -1.42 -2.69
C ALA A 306 9.66 -0.83 -1.85
N ILE A 307 10.56 -0.06 -2.46
CA ILE A 307 11.70 0.60 -1.78
C ILE A 307 11.18 1.84 -1.05
N GLY A 308 11.65 2.09 0.17
CA GLY A 308 11.40 3.36 0.85
C GLY A 308 10.89 3.29 2.29
N HIS A 309 11.26 2.28 3.08
CA HIS A 309 11.01 2.34 4.53
C HIS A 309 11.93 3.37 5.17
N LEU A 310 13.24 3.22 4.94
CA LEU A 310 14.22 4.08 5.57
C LEU A 310 14.19 5.49 4.97
N PRO A 311 14.27 6.55 5.80
CA PRO A 311 14.36 7.93 5.30
C PRO A 311 15.50 8.14 4.30
N GLY A 312 16.63 7.46 4.52
CA GLY A 312 17.82 7.52 3.67
C GLY A 312 17.56 7.04 2.23
N SER A 313 16.62 6.11 2.03
CA SER A 313 16.26 5.60 0.69
C SER A 313 15.80 6.72 -0.24
N TYR A 314 15.19 7.78 0.29
CA TYR A 314 14.72 8.92 -0.50
C TYR A 314 15.82 9.95 -0.82
N ALA A 315 17.04 9.73 -0.32
CA ALA A 315 18.25 10.47 -0.71
C ALA A 315 19.17 9.63 -1.61
N GLU A 316 18.93 8.31 -1.73
CA GLU A 316 19.71 7.44 -2.59
C GLU A 316 19.54 7.83 -4.07
N PRO A 317 20.62 8.18 -4.81
CA PRO A 317 20.50 8.73 -6.16
C PRO A 317 19.73 7.82 -7.13
N HIS A 318 19.93 6.50 -7.02
CA HIS A 318 19.26 5.52 -7.87
C HIS A 318 17.77 5.40 -7.55
N VAL A 319 17.37 5.53 -6.28
CA VAL A 319 15.96 5.51 -5.85
C VAL A 319 15.27 6.80 -6.27
N VAL A 320 15.90 7.96 -6.06
CA VAL A 320 15.37 9.26 -6.53
C VAL A 320 15.18 9.25 -8.04
N ALA A 321 16.15 8.72 -8.79
CA ALA A 321 16.08 8.53 -10.23
C ALA A 321 14.92 7.62 -10.65
N LEU A 322 14.71 6.51 -9.94
CA LEU A 322 13.62 5.55 -10.17
C LEU A 322 12.25 6.21 -9.91
N LEU A 323 12.09 6.91 -8.78
CA LEU A 323 10.84 7.60 -8.41
C LEU A 323 10.49 8.72 -9.40
N GLU A 324 11.46 9.57 -9.77
CA GLU A 324 11.27 10.63 -10.76
C GLU A 324 10.77 10.04 -12.08
N ARG A 325 11.45 9.02 -12.62
CA ARG A 325 11.05 8.43 -13.91
C ARG A 325 9.75 7.64 -13.79
N GLY A 326 9.49 7.01 -12.65
CA GLY A 326 8.23 6.35 -12.34
C GLY A 326 7.03 7.31 -12.39
N VAL A 327 7.18 8.49 -11.78
CA VAL A 327 6.19 9.58 -11.87
C VAL A 327 6.04 10.07 -13.30
N ALA A 328 7.14 10.32 -14.00
CA ALA A 328 7.12 10.76 -15.40
C ALA A 328 6.43 9.74 -16.33
N TYR A 329 6.67 8.44 -16.10
CA TYR A 329 6.00 7.34 -16.81
C TYR A 329 4.50 7.33 -16.50
N ALA A 330 4.11 7.32 -15.22
CA ALA A 330 2.70 7.27 -14.83
C ALA A 330 1.92 8.47 -15.40
N ALA A 331 2.50 9.67 -15.30
CA ALA A 331 1.92 10.91 -15.81
C ALA A 331 2.08 11.10 -17.34
N GLY A 332 2.79 10.19 -18.02
CA GLY A 332 3.33 10.36 -19.38
C GLY A 332 2.32 10.67 -20.49
N ALA A 333 2.55 11.80 -21.15
CA ALA A 333 2.11 12.08 -22.52
C ALA A 333 3.02 11.35 -23.56
N GLY A 334 2.44 10.81 -24.64
CA GLY A 334 3.12 10.09 -25.74
C GLY A 334 2.22 8.99 -26.37
N PRO A 335 2.33 8.65 -27.68
CA PRO A 335 1.27 7.96 -28.44
C PRO A 335 1.10 6.46 -28.18
N ALA A 336 1.84 5.86 -27.25
CA ALA A 336 1.62 4.46 -26.91
C ALA A 336 0.56 4.36 -25.81
N ALA A 337 -0.60 3.79 -26.14
CA ALA A 337 -1.49 3.22 -25.12
C ALA A 337 -0.68 2.37 -24.13
N CYS A 338 -1.08 2.32 -22.87
CA CYS A 338 -0.47 1.37 -21.95
C CYS A 338 -0.79 -0.05 -22.45
N VAL A 339 0.16 -0.70 -23.13
CA VAL A 339 -0.01 -2.06 -23.66
C VAL A 339 0.53 -3.05 -22.63
N LYS A 340 -0.35 -3.90 -22.08
CA LYS A 340 0.09 -5.07 -21.29
C LYS A 340 0.95 -5.96 -22.19
N ARG A 341 2.14 -6.36 -21.72
CA ARG A 341 2.90 -7.42 -22.40
C ARG A 341 2.09 -8.71 -22.26
N GLY A 342 1.74 -9.34 -23.38
CA GLY A 342 1.18 -10.70 -23.35
C GLY A 342 2.23 -11.67 -22.81
N ASN A 343 1.79 -12.69 -22.05
CA ASN A 343 2.67 -13.75 -21.57
C ASN A 343 3.40 -14.36 -22.79
N ARG A 344 4.73 -14.29 -22.81
CA ARG A 344 5.56 -15.08 -23.72
C ARG A 344 5.90 -16.40 -23.07
#